data_AF-A0A1H2LT07-F1
#
_entry.id   AF-A0A1H2LT07-F1
#
_cell.length_a   1.000
_cell.length_b   1.000
_cell.length_c   1.000
_cell.angle_alpha   90.00
_cell.angle_beta   90.00
_cell.angle_gamma   90.00
#
_symmetry.space_group_name_H-M   'P 1'
#
loop_
_entity.id
_entity.type
_entity.pdbx_description
1 polymer ?
#
loop_
_entity_poly.entity_id
_entity_poly.type
_entity_poly.pdbx_seq_one_letter_code
_entity_poly.pdbx_strand_id
1 'polypeptide(L)'
;MSSRASGGALAACLIIAAIAGFGGGAYFGSQADGSTPSGSETSGSDGTTPVGETPGDGESPAESETPAGDGALTLTAGQTEVSSGGQIDLSGAIDPPEEGVQLRLERSVDGGEWETFPLNNQPVTNADGAFSTYASTGQEGTNTFRLVREDDDTVVSNEVQVTVG
;
A
#
# COMPACT_ATOMS: atom_id res chain seq x y z
N MET A 1 -9.21 34.92 32.36
CA MET A 1 -8.68 33.64 32.89
C MET A 1 -8.94 32.61 31.80
N SER A 2 -8.00 32.00 31.08
CA SER A 2 -6.54 31.95 31.18
C SER A 2 -6.00 31.60 29.79
N SER A 3 -5.01 32.34 29.31
CA SER A 3 -4.23 31.99 28.13
C SER A 3 -3.30 30.83 28.48
N ARG A 4 -3.24 29.79 27.65
CA ARG A 4 -2.27 28.70 27.77
C ARG A 4 -1.27 28.85 26.62
N ALA A 5 -0.12 29.42 26.92
CA ALA A 5 1.08 29.36 26.10
C ALA A 5 2.14 28.66 26.95
N SER A 6 2.62 27.50 26.50
CA SER A 6 3.82 26.79 26.99
C SER A 6 3.86 25.52 26.14
N GLY A 7 4.90 25.14 25.41
CA GLY A 7 6.31 25.50 25.44
C GLY A 7 7.06 24.20 25.09
N GLY A 8 7.95 24.23 24.10
CA GLY A 8 8.70 23.03 23.70
C GLY A 8 9.49 23.21 22.42
N ALA A 9 10.56 24.00 22.48
CA ALA A 9 11.68 23.87 21.55
C ALA A 9 12.61 22.73 22.01
N LEU A 10 13.60 22.38 21.15
CA LEU A 10 14.67 21.35 21.23
C LEU A 10 14.34 20.10 20.39
N ALA A 11 15.19 19.57 19.50
CA ALA A 11 16.57 19.85 19.13
C ALA A 11 16.87 19.28 17.73
N ALA A 12 17.79 19.93 17.00
CA ALA A 12 18.35 19.46 15.75
C ALA A 12 19.39 18.35 15.96
N CYS A 13 19.49 17.40 15.03
CA CYS A 13 20.73 16.67 14.71
C CYS A 13 20.71 16.18 13.26
N LEU A 14 21.66 16.69 12.48
CA LEU A 14 22.00 16.27 11.11
C LEU A 14 22.66 14.90 11.13
N ILE A 15 22.24 13.99 10.25
CA ILE A 15 23.08 12.85 9.84
C ILE A 15 23.22 12.88 8.32
N ILE A 16 24.46 13.09 7.89
CA ILE A 16 24.95 13.03 6.51
C ILE A 16 25.59 11.65 6.35
N ALA A 17 25.17 10.86 5.37
CA ALA A 17 25.95 9.83 4.66
C ALA A 17 25.01 9.05 3.73
N ALA A 18 25.34 8.62 2.52
CA ALA A 18 26.44 8.87 1.61
C ALA A 18 25.94 8.38 0.24
N ILE A 19 26.24 9.10 -0.85
CA ILE A 19 25.93 8.67 -2.21
C ILE A 19 26.79 7.45 -2.55
N ALA A 20 26.15 6.31 -2.80
CA ALA A 20 26.73 5.21 -3.57
C ALA A 20 26.11 5.24 -4.97
N GLY A 21 26.79 5.92 -5.89
CA GLY A 21 26.61 5.68 -7.32
C GLY A 21 27.52 4.54 -7.76
N PHE A 22 27.03 3.71 -8.69
CA PHE A 22 27.70 2.78 -9.63
C PHE A 22 26.68 1.67 -9.90
N GLY A 23 26.28 1.30 -11.11
CA GLY A 23 26.64 1.72 -12.45
C GLY A 23 26.07 0.68 -13.43
N GLY A 24 25.78 1.11 -14.67
CA GLY A 24 25.86 0.28 -15.88
C GLY A 24 24.74 -0.74 -16.15
N GLY A 25 24.23 -0.69 -17.38
CA GLY A 25 23.54 -1.84 -17.97
C GLY A 25 22.50 -1.48 -19.01
N ALA A 26 22.92 -0.90 -20.14
CA ALA A 26 22.10 -0.89 -21.34
C ALA A 26 21.90 -2.33 -21.83
N TYR A 27 20.66 -2.75 -22.10
CA TYR A 27 20.40 -3.88 -22.99
C TYR A 27 19.76 -3.35 -24.28
N PHE A 28 20.56 -3.39 -25.34
CA PHE A 28 20.17 -3.17 -26.73
C PHE A 28 19.81 -4.51 -27.39
N GLY A 29 18.80 -4.48 -28.26
CA GLY A 29 18.64 -5.41 -29.40
C GLY A 29 17.84 -6.70 -29.10
N SER A 30 17.02 -7.25 -29.99
CA SER A 30 16.86 -7.03 -31.43
C SER A 30 15.48 -7.57 -31.89
N GLN A 31 14.88 -6.90 -32.88
CA GLN A 31 13.81 -7.48 -33.71
C GLN A 31 14.37 -8.67 -34.51
N ALA A 32 13.56 -9.74 -34.66
CA ALA A 32 13.63 -10.63 -35.82
C ALA A 32 12.27 -11.32 -36.01
N ASP A 33 11.67 -11.04 -37.16
CA ASP A 33 10.51 -11.66 -37.76
C ASP A 33 10.47 -13.20 -37.76
N GLY A 34 9.25 -13.72 -37.65
CA GLY A 34 8.65 -14.68 -38.59
C GLY A 34 9.36 -15.99 -38.90
N SER A 35 8.76 -17.10 -38.43
CA SER A 35 8.22 -18.21 -39.27
C SER A 35 7.97 -19.48 -38.46
N THR A 36 6.69 -19.86 -38.29
CA THR A 36 6.22 -21.26 -38.19
C THR A 36 5.96 -21.80 -39.61
N PRO A 37 5.70 -23.11 -39.89
CA PRO A 37 5.38 -24.23 -38.99
C PRO A 37 6.11 -25.57 -39.34
N SER A 38 5.90 -26.63 -38.54
CA SER A 38 5.54 -28.00 -39.01
C SER A 38 5.93 -29.12 -38.03
N GLY A 39 4.93 -29.93 -37.66
CA GLY A 39 5.04 -31.40 -37.69
C GLY A 39 5.42 -32.15 -36.40
N SER A 40 4.40 -32.58 -35.66
CA SER A 40 4.41 -33.63 -34.63
C SER A 40 4.89 -34.99 -35.14
N GLU A 41 5.57 -35.81 -34.33
CA GLU A 41 5.26 -37.23 -34.03
C GLU A 41 5.90 -37.66 -32.68
N THR A 42 5.16 -38.50 -31.94
CA THR A 42 5.33 -38.90 -30.53
C THR A 42 6.08 -40.23 -30.38
N SER A 43 6.96 -40.39 -29.38
CA SER A 43 7.05 -41.60 -28.53
C SER A 43 8.20 -41.54 -27.51
N GLY A 44 7.90 -41.99 -26.28
CA GLY A 44 8.87 -42.70 -25.42
C GLY A 44 9.36 -41.96 -24.18
N SER A 45 8.70 -42.23 -23.05
CA SER A 45 9.08 -41.82 -21.70
C SER A 45 10.54 -42.07 -21.34
N ASP A 46 11.18 -41.07 -20.74
CA ASP A 46 12.04 -41.24 -19.56
C ASP A 46 12.28 -39.87 -18.90
N GLY A 47 11.99 -39.79 -17.60
CA GLY A 47 12.66 -38.87 -16.68
C GLY A 47 12.27 -37.39 -16.68
N THR A 48 11.94 -36.91 -15.47
CA THR A 48 12.06 -35.53 -14.97
C THR A 48 11.13 -34.45 -15.52
N THR A 49 10.05 -34.23 -14.78
CA THR A 49 9.24 -33.01 -14.71
C THR A 49 10.10 -31.75 -14.60
N PRO A 50 9.79 -30.69 -15.35
CA PRO A 50 9.83 -29.33 -14.83
C PRO A 50 8.40 -28.82 -14.75
N VAL A 51 7.99 -28.53 -13.51
CA VAL A 51 6.77 -27.80 -13.19
C VAL A 51 6.84 -26.47 -13.91
N GLY A 52 5.81 -26.15 -14.69
CA GLY A 52 5.66 -24.88 -15.37
C GLY A 52 5.73 -23.74 -14.36
N GLU A 53 6.50 -22.73 -14.72
CA GLU A 53 6.74 -21.49 -14.02
C GLU A 53 5.40 -20.80 -13.74
N THR A 54 5.01 -20.76 -12.46
CA THR A 54 4.03 -19.80 -11.95
C THR A 54 4.84 -18.77 -11.15
N PRO A 55 5.14 -17.58 -11.68
CA PRO A 55 5.41 -16.43 -10.84
C PRO A 55 4.05 -15.90 -10.39
N GLY A 56 3.42 -16.63 -9.48
CA GLY A 56 2.48 -16.06 -8.54
C GLY A 56 3.28 -15.86 -7.27
N ASP A 57 4.18 -14.88 -7.31
CA ASP A 57 4.84 -14.38 -6.11
C ASP A 57 3.69 -13.90 -5.24
N GLY A 58 3.28 -14.76 -4.31
CA GLY A 58 2.44 -14.37 -3.21
C GLY A 58 3.30 -13.45 -2.39
N GLU A 59 3.25 -12.16 -2.73
CA GLU A 59 3.75 -11.08 -1.89
C GLU A 59 3.04 -11.24 -0.56
N SER A 60 3.72 -11.94 0.35
CA SER A 60 3.45 -11.92 1.76
C SER A 60 3.41 -10.44 2.14
N PRO A 61 2.30 -9.92 2.68
CA PRO A 61 2.19 -8.51 3.01
C PRO A 61 3.42 -8.13 3.85
N ALA A 62 4.23 -7.22 3.32
CA ALA A 62 5.26 -6.60 4.13
C ALA A 62 4.51 -5.95 5.29
N GLU A 63 4.69 -6.49 6.50
CA GLU A 63 4.26 -5.84 7.74
C GLU A 63 5.07 -4.54 7.84
N SER A 64 4.59 -3.51 7.13
CA SER A 64 5.10 -2.16 7.21
C SER A 64 4.86 -1.71 8.64
N GLU A 65 5.94 -1.48 9.38
CA GLU A 65 5.93 -0.98 10.76
C GLU A 65 5.27 0.40 10.79
N THR A 66 3.94 0.31 10.86
CA THR A 66 2.91 1.31 11.03
C THR A 66 3.16 2.26 12.18
N PRO A 67 3.31 3.60 12.11
CA PRO A 67 3.14 4.38 13.34
C PRO A 67 1.75 4.06 13.91
N ALA A 68 1.74 3.60 15.16
CA ALA A 68 0.54 3.10 15.81
C ALA A 68 -0.43 4.26 16.04
N GLY A 69 -1.63 4.17 15.46
CA GLY A 69 -2.79 4.91 15.96
C GLY A 69 -3.11 4.47 17.40
N ASP A 70 -4.17 5.02 18.01
CA ASP A 70 -4.61 4.70 19.39
C ASP A 70 -4.98 3.22 19.62
N GLY A 71 -4.68 2.32 18.68
CA GLY A 71 -4.92 0.88 18.73
C GLY A 71 -6.37 0.49 18.52
N ALA A 72 -7.28 1.44 18.71
CA ALA A 72 -8.71 1.27 18.55
C ALA A 72 -9.15 1.18 17.08
N LEU A 73 -8.39 1.69 16.12
CA LEU A 73 -8.70 1.59 14.70
C LEU A 73 -7.48 1.05 13.95
N THR A 74 -7.69 0.03 13.13
CA THR A 74 -6.64 -0.61 12.35
C THR A 74 -6.90 -0.45 10.85
N LEU A 75 -5.82 -0.32 10.08
CA LEU A 75 -5.84 -0.27 8.63
C LEU A 75 -4.75 -1.19 8.09
N THR A 76 -5.07 -1.94 7.06
CA THR A 76 -4.16 -2.81 6.31
C THR A 76 -4.41 -2.61 4.83
N ALA A 77 -3.32 -2.56 4.07
CA ALA A 77 -3.37 -2.59 2.61
C ALA A 77 -3.06 -4.01 2.12
N GLY A 78 -3.86 -4.52 1.19
CA GLY A 78 -3.59 -5.80 0.53
C GLY A 78 -2.41 -5.71 -0.45
N GLN A 79 -2.11 -4.51 -0.93
CA GLN A 79 -1.04 -4.23 -1.88
C GLN A 79 -0.15 -3.10 -1.35
N THR A 80 1.16 -3.29 -1.39
CA THR A 80 2.16 -2.25 -1.03
C THR A 80 2.77 -1.57 -2.26
N GLU A 81 2.57 -2.12 -3.45
CA GLU A 81 3.00 -1.53 -4.73
C GLU A 81 1.90 -1.73 -5.78
N VAL A 82 1.60 -0.67 -6.54
CA VAL A 82 0.61 -0.72 -7.63
C VAL A 82 1.06 0.16 -8.79
N SER A 83 0.71 -0.23 -10.03
CA SER A 83 0.89 0.66 -11.17
C SER A 83 -0.01 1.90 -11.04
N SER A 84 0.30 2.98 -11.75
CA SER A 84 -0.54 4.18 -11.80
C SER A 84 -1.99 3.84 -12.19
N GLY A 85 -2.94 4.24 -11.34
CA GLY A 85 -4.37 3.94 -11.50
C GLY A 85 -4.79 2.56 -11.00
N GLY A 86 -3.86 1.78 -10.45
CA GLY A 86 -4.10 0.46 -9.87
C GLY A 86 -5.03 0.51 -8.65
N GLN A 87 -5.64 -0.62 -8.35
CA GLN A 87 -6.50 -0.80 -7.18
C GLN A 87 -5.65 -1.21 -5.97
N ILE A 88 -5.92 -0.56 -4.85
CA ILE A 88 -5.35 -0.83 -3.53
C ILE A 88 -6.50 -1.29 -2.66
N ASP A 89 -6.53 -2.57 -2.30
CA ASP A 89 -7.53 -3.10 -1.38
C ASP A 89 -7.14 -2.71 0.05
N LEU A 90 -8.10 -2.16 0.80
CA LEU A 90 -7.90 -1.65 2.15
C LEU A 90 -8.92 -2.33 3.08
N SER A 91 -8.44 -2.82 4.22
CA SER A 91 -9.28 -3.48 5.22
C SER A 91 -8.80 -3.16 6.62
N GLY A 92 -9.64 -3.48 7.60
CA GLY A 92 -9.30 -3.28 9.00
C GLY A 92 -10.51 -3.47 9.90
N ALA A 93 -10.33 -3.09 11.16
CA ALA A 93 -11.38 -3.15 12.16
C ALA A 93 -11.20 -2.07 13.23
N ILE A 94 -12.30 -1.78 13.93
CA ILE A 94 -12.34 -0.99 15.15
C ILE A 94 -12.43 -1.93 16.38
N ASP A 95 -11.69 -1.61 17.45
CA ASP A 95 -11.74 -2.26 18.75
C ASP A 95 -12.02 -1.21 19.86
N PRO A 96 -13.05 -1.39 20.70
CA PRO A 96 -14.03 -2.48 20.67
C PRO A 96 -14.91 -2.44 19.40
N PRO A 97 -15.53 -3.58 19.01
CA PRO A 97 -16.33 -3.64 17.80
C PRO A 97 -17.58 -2.75 17.91
N GLU A 98 -17.73 -1.85 16.95
CA GLU A 98 -18.87 -0.93 16.82
C GLU A 98 -19.44 -1.04 15.40
N GLU A 99 -20.75 -1.25 15.27
CA GLU A 99 -21.44 -1.28 13.97
C GLU A 99 -21.84 0.12 13.50
N GLY A 100 -21.78 0.36 12.20
CA GLY A 100 -22.32 1.58 11.60
C GLY A 100 -21.41 2.80 11.74
N VAL A 101 -20.14 2.62 12.10
CA VAL A 101 -19.17 3.71 12.21
C VAL A 101 -18.69 4.10 10.82
N GLN A 102 -18.94 5.37 10.45
CA GLN A 102 -18.45 5.94 9.20
C GLN A 102 -16.97 6.31 9.32
N LEU A 103 -16.16 5.80 8.41
CA LEU A 103 -14.72 6.03 8.36
C LEU A 103 -14.35 6.82 7.11
N ARG A 104 -13.46 7.79 7.28
CA ARG A 104 -12.92 8.63 6.21
C ARG A 104 -11.47 8.23 5.95
N LEU A 105 -11.17 7.95 4.68
CA LEU A 105 -9.80 7.70 4.25
C LEU A 105 -9.09 9.03 4.01
N GLU A 106 -7.93 9.18 4.62
CA GLU A 106 -7.01 10.28 4.38
C GLU A 106 -5.74 9.75 3.75
N ARG A 107 -5.09 10.61 2.96
CA ARG A 107 -3.89 10.29 2.22
C ARG A 107 -2.89 11.44 2.33
N SER A 108 -1.62 11.08 2.48
CA SER A 108 -0.46 11.95 2.29
C SER A 108 0.40 11.37 1.16
N VAL A 109 1.00 12.23 0.34
CA VAL A 109 1.89 11.81 -0.76
C VAL A 109 3.28 12.36 -0.50
N ASP A 110 4.28 11.47 -0.53
CA ASP A 110 5.69 11.76 -0.27
C ASP A 110 5.94 12.52 1.06
N GLY A 111 5.14 12.21 2.09
CA GLY A 111 5.20 12.87 3.40
C GLY A 111 4.64 14.30 3.42
N GLY A 112 3.83 14.67 2.42
CA GLY A 112 3.10 15.93 2.35
C GLY A 112 1.96 16.04 3.37
N GLU A 113 1.10 17.04 3.18
CA GLU A 113 -0.07 17.27 4.03
C GLU A 113 -1.08 16.12 3.91
N TRP A 114 -1.82 15.86 4.99
CA TRP A 114 -2.92 14.90 4.99
C TRP A 114 -4.15 15.51 4.35
N GLU A 115 -4.68 14.83 3.34
CA GLU A 115 -5.86 15.24 2.61
C GLU A 115 -6.91 14.14 2.63
N THR A 116 -8.19 14.51 2.65
CA THR A 116 -9.27 13.53 2.48
C THR A 116 -9.19 12.90 1.10
N PHE A 117 -9.08 11.57 1.07
CA PHE A 117 -9.08 10.82 -0.17
C PHE A 117 -10.52 10.58 -0.64
N PRO A 118 -10.89 11.02 -1.86
CA PRO A 118 -12.26 10.88 -2.35
C PRO A 118 -12.53 9.42 -2.76
N LEU A 119 -13.12 8.65 -1.85
CA LEU A 119 -13.66 7.33 -2.16
C LEU A 119 -15.05 7.46 -2.80
N ASN A 120 -15.35 6.56 -3.74
CA ASN A 120 -16.70 6.45 -4.32
C ASN A 120 -17.73 6.08 -3.24
N ASN A 121 -17.32 5.26 -2.27
CA ASN A 121 -18.13 4.87 -1.14
C ASN A 121 -17.25 4.83 0.11
N GLN A 122 -17.57 5.65 1.12
CA GLN A 122 -16.84 5.65 2.37
C GLN A 122 -17.11 4.34 3.15
N PRO A 123 -16.08 3.70 3.73
CA PRO A 123 -16.27 2.47 4.50
C PRO A 123 -17.10 2.72 5.77
N VAL A 124 -18.00 1.78 6.04
CA VAL A 124 -18.81 1.71 7.26
C VAL A 124 -18.54 0.37 7.93
N THR A 125 -18.35 0.36 9.25
CA THR A 125 -18.09 -0.88 10.00
C THR A 125 -19.33 -1.76 10.09
N ASN A 126 -19.12 -3.08 10.08
CA ASN A 126 -20.17 -4.09 10.30
C ASN A 126 -20.33 -4.43 11.80
N ALA A 127 -21.19 -5.40 12.11
CA ALA A 127 -21.46 -5.87 13.49
C ALA A 127 -20.20 -6.30 14.27
N ASP A 128 -19.18 -6.77 13.54
CA ASP A 128 -17.90 -7.22 14.09
C ASP A 128 -16.87 -6.08 14.18
N GLY A 129 -17.25 -4.84 13.87
CA GLY A 129 -16.36 -3.68 13.81
C GLY A 129 -15.43 -3.67 12.60
N ALA A 130 -15.56 -4.63 11.67
CA ALA A 130 -14.69 -4.76 10.51
C ALA A 130 -15.22 -3.95 9.32
N PHE A 131 -14.31 -3.59 8.41
CA PHE A 131 -14.63 -2.95 7.14
C PHE A 131 -13.70 -3.41 6.01
N SER A 132 -14.11 -3.17 4.77
CA SER A 132 -13.26 -3.33 3.58
C SER A 132 -13.67 -2.31 2.52
N THR A 133 -12.68 -1.75 1.84
CA THR A 133 -12.84 -0.77 0.76
C THR A 133 -11.69 -0.91 -0.22
N TYR A 134 -11.72 -0.14 -1.30
CA TYR A 134 -10.62 -0.03 -2.23
C TYR A 134 -10.38 1.42 -2.60
N ALA A 135 -9.11 1.76 -2.80
CA ALA A 135 -8.69 3.05 -3.34
C ALA A 135 -8.04 2.83 -4.71
N SER A 136 -8.18 3.81 -5.60
CA SER A 136 -7.47 3.82 -6.88
C SER A 136 -6.96 5.22 -7.14
N THR A 137 -5.67 5.34 -7.38
CA THR A 137 -5.03 6.64 -7.61
C THR A 137 -4.00 6.54 -8.73
N GLY A 138 -3.99 7.55 -9.59
CA GLY A 138 -2.93 7.74 -10.61
C GLY A 138 -1.78 8.61 -10.11
N GLN A 139 -1.82 9.06 -8.86
CA GLN A 139 -0.79 9.91 -8.29
C GLN A 139 0.42 9.05 -7.89
N GLU A 140 1.47 9.13 -8.69
CA GLU A 140 2.73 8.43 -8.47
C GLU A 140 3.45 8.91 -7.20
N GLY A 141 4.34 8.07 -6.67
CA GLY A 141 5.10 8.33 -5.44
C GLY A 141 4.64 7.46 -4.26
N THR A 142 5.17 7.77 -3.08
CA THR A 142 4.80 7.05 -1.85
C THR A 142 3.49 7.62 -1.31
N ASN A 143 2.40 6.90 -1.54
CA ASN A 143 1.08 7.24 -1.03
C ASN A 143 0.90 6.60 0.35
N THR A 144 0.82 7.42 1.39
CA THR A 144 0.54 6.98 2.76
C THR A 144 -0.94 7.19 3.03
N PHE A 145 -1.63 6.17 3.54
CA PHE A 145 -3.04 6.21 3.87
C PHE A 145 -3.27 6.03 5.36
N ARG A 146 -4.33 6.64 5.89
CA ARG A 146 -4.84 6.38 7.24
C ARG A 146 -6.36 6.56 7.25
N LEU A 147 -7.02 6.01 8.25
CA LEU A 147 -8.45 6.23 8.49
C LEU A 147 -8.66 7.14 9.69
N VAL A 148 -9.70 7.96 9.60
CA VAL A 148 -10.19 8.81 10.67
C VAL A 148 -11.68 8.53 10.83
N ARG A 149 -12.15 8.38 12.07
CA ARG A 149 -13.59 8.26 12.34
C ARG A 149 -14.29 9.59 12.03
N GLU A 150 -15.42 9.54 11.33
CA GLU A 150 -16.11 10.77 10.91
C GLU A 150 -16.79 11.49 12.09
N ASP A 151 -17.23 10.74 13.10
CA ASP A 151 -17.86 11.24 14.32
C ASP A 151 -16.86 11.74 15.38
N ASP A 152 -15.61 11.26 15.33
CA ASP A 152 -14.54 11.62 16.26
C ASP A 152 -13.18 11.64 15.54
N ASP A 153 -12.69 12.84 15.21
CA ASP A 153 -11.43 13.02 14.47
C ASP A 153 -10.17 12.67 15.29
N THR A 154 -10.32 12.39 16.58
CA THR A 154 -9.20 11.96 17.43
C THR A 154 -8.92 10.46 17.30
N VAL A 155 -9.88 9.68 16.79
CA VAL A 155 -9.71 8.24 16.54
C VAL A 155 -9.13 8.03 15.14
N VAL A 156 -7.82 7.79 15.09
CA VAL A 156 -7.05 7.62 13.86
C VAL A 156 -6.41 6.22 13.82
N SER A 157 -6.37 5.61 12.64
CA SER A 157 -5.72 4.33 12.44
C SER A 157 -4.20 4.43 12.41
N ASN A 158 -3.53 3.28 12.41
CA ASN A 158 -2.16 3.23 11.88
C ASN A 158 -2.12 3.71 10.42
N GLU A 159 -0.96 4.17 9.99
CA GLU A 159 -0.73 4.55 8.60
C GLU A 159 -0.47 3.28 7.75
N VAL A 160 -0.60 3.34 6.43
CA VAL A 160 -0.13 2.27 5.52
C VAL A 160 0.48 2.92 4.30
N GLN A 161 1.64 2.44 3.86
CA GLN A 161 2.36 3.01 2.73
C GLN A 161 2.19 2.13 1.49
N VAL A 162 1.88 2.76 0.36
CA VAL A 162 1.77 2.11 -0.94
C VAL A 162 2.53 2.93 -1.98
N THR A 163 3.45 2.28 -2.68
CA THR A 163 4.18 2.89 -3.79
C THR A 163 3.34 2.80 -5.06
N VAL A 164 3.16 3.95 -5.73
CA VAL A 164 2.47 4.02 -7.02
C VAL A 164 3.47 4.45 -8.09
N GLY A 165 3.66 3.64 -9.13
CA GLY A 165 4.60 3.94 -10.22
C GLY A 165 4.99 2.75 -11.06
#